data_AF-A0A7J7WTB1-F1
#
_entry.id   AF-A0A7J7WTB1-F1
#
_cell.length_a   1.000
_cell.length_b   1.000
_cell.length_c   1.000
_cell.angle_alpha   90.00
_cell.angle_beta   90.00
_cell.angle_gamma   90.00
#
_symmetry.space_group_name_H-M   'P 1'
#
loop_
_entity.id
_entity.type
_entity.pdbx_description
1 polymer ?
#
loop_
_entity_poly.entity_id
_entity_poly.type
_entity_poly.pdbx_seq_one_letter_code
_entity_poly.pdbx_strand_id
1 'polypeptide(L)'
;MSLLRSLRLCQVARTGSCSVRGFGPSTDLPSFKAGSLLQSPQPRHTFHAGPWLSSSASNKELLMKLRRKTGYSFVNCKKALETCGGNLKQAESWLHEQAQKEGWSKAAKLHGRKTKEGLIGLLQEGNTTVLVEVNCETDFVSRNIKFQQLVQQVAFGAMLHCQSLKDQLSTYSKGFLNSSELSELPIGHEREGSLKDQLALAIGKLGENMTLKRAAWVKVPTGFYVGSYVHGTTHSPSLHNLVLGKYGAVVICETSEPKANLEDLGRRLGQHVVGMAPLSVGSLDDEPGGEAETKMLAQPYLLDPSITLGQYVQAQGVSVIDFVRFECGEGEEAAEAD
;
A
#
# COMPACT_ATOMS: atom_id res chain seq x y z
N MET A 1 4.36 21.16 30.06
CA MET A 1 3.17 21.62 30.82
C MET A 1 2.05 21.91 29.84
N SER A 2 0.82 21.54 30.21
CA SER A 2 -0.48 21.82 29.56
C SER A 2 -0.89 20.97 28.34
N LEU A 3 -1.52 19.84 28.65
CA LEU A 3 -2.47 19.08 27.82
C LEU A 3 -3.90 19.57 28.13
N LEU A 4 -4.83 19.35 27.17
CA LEU A 4 -6.30 19.22 27.28
C LEU A 4 -7.15 20.32 26.63
N ARG A 5 -7.91 19.92 25.61
CA ARG A 5 -9.31 20.30 25.26
C ARG A 5 -9.67 19.56 23.96
N SER A 6 -10.86 19.02 23.70
CA SER A 6 -12.06 18.65 24.45
C SER A 6 -12.93 17.88 23.43
N LEU A 7 -13.39 16.68 23.77
CA LEU A 7 -14.40 15.92 22.99
C LEU A 7 -15.80 16.33 23.47
N ARG A 8 -16.71 16.65 22.55
CA ARG A 8 -18.16 16.70 22.83
C ARG A 8 -18.90 15.77 21.88
N LEU A 9 -19.47 14.71 22.45
CA LEU A 9 -20.60 13.96 21.91
C LEU A 9 -21.85 14.85 21.89
N CYS A 10 -22.65 14.75 20.83
CA CYS A 10 -24.06 15.13 20.86
C CYS A 10 -24.88 13.98 20.27
N GLN A 11 -25.68 13.38 21.13
CA GLN A 11 -26.62 12.29 20.85
C GLN A 11 -28.02 12.92 20.88
N VAL A 12 -28.79 12.80 19.80
CA VAL A 12 -30.21 13.16 19.78
C VAL A 12 -30.99 11.98 19.19
N ALA A 13 -31.88 11.43 20.01
CA ALA A 13 -32.94 10.51 19.63
C ALA A 13 -34.28 11.14 19.99
N ARG A 14 -35.31 10.93 19.14
CA ARG A 14 -36.77 10.85 19.38
C ARG A 14 -37.51 11.09 18.06
N THR A 15 -38.15 10.09 17.44
CA THR A 15 -39.53 9.56 17.63
C THR A 15 -40.66 10.55 17.35
N GLY A 16 -41.56 10.18 16.43
CA GLY A 16 -42.89 10.79 16.20
C GLY A 16 -43.31 10.61 14.73
N SER A 17 -44.02 9.54 14.37
CA SER A 17 -45.48 9.32 14.47
C SER A 17 -46.26 9.82 13.24
N CYS A 18 -46.93 8.84 12.64
CA CYS A 18 -47.78 8.85 11.46
C CYS A 18 -49.08 9.66 11.68
N SER A 19 -49.63 10.28 10.63
CA SER A 19 -51.03 10.72 10.61
C SER A 19 -51.62 10.53 9.21
N VAL A 20 -52.56 9.57 9.14
CA VAL A 20 -53.38 9.22 7.98
C VAL A 20 -54.70 9.99 8.11
N ARG A 21 -55.07 10.76 7.08
CA ARG A 21 -56.45 11.22 6.80
C ARG A 21 -56.89 10.47 5.53
N GLY A 22 -58.11 10.01 5.30
CA GLY A 22 -59.41 10.14 5.96
C GLY A 22 -60.43 9.61 4.92
N PHE A 23 -61.36 8.76 5.36
CA PHE A 23 -62.38 8.08 4.55
C PHE A 23 -63.50 9.02 4.05
N GLY A 24 -64.13 8.64 2.93
CA GLY A 24 -65.42 9.18 2.46
C GLY A 24 -65.95 8.45 1.21
N PRO A 25 -67.16 7.85 1.21
CA PRO A 25 -67.64 6.90 0.19
C PRO A 25 -68.75 7.44 -0.74
N SER A 26 -69.01 6.79 -1.88
CA SER A 26 -70.31 6.73 -2.60
C SER A 26 -70.21 5.75 -3.79
N THR A 27 -70.90 4.60 -3.74
CA THR A 27 -72.17 4.28 -4.46
C THR A 27 -72.03 4.23 -5.98
N ASP A 28 -72.00 3.04 -6.57
CA ASP A 28 -73.15 2.46 -7.29
C ASP A 28 -72.79 1.23 -8.14
N LEU A 29 -73.61 0.20 -7.98
CA LEU A 29 -73.71 -1.03 -8.79
C LEU A 29 -74.82 -0.80 -9.85
N PRO A 30 -74.80 -1.56 -10.97
CA PRO A 30 -75.79 -2.64 -11.01
C PRO A 30 -75.32 -3.97 -11.62
N SER A 31 -75.96 -4.98 -11.05
CA SER A 31 -76.18 -6.40 -11.37
C SER A 31 -76.39 -6.82 -12.84
N PHE A 32 -76.31 -8.15 -13.05
CA PHE A 32 -76.84 -9.07 -14.10
C PHE A 32 -75.71 -9.84 -14.83
N LYS A 33 -75.68 -11.17 -14.99
CA LYS A 33 -76.60 -12.32 -14.79
C LYS A 33 -75.78 -13.59 -14.49
N ALA A 34 -76.39 -14.52 -13.74
CA ALA A 34 -75.96 -15.91 -13.62
C ALA A 34 -76.38 -16.73 -14.87
N GLY A 35 -75.53 -17.68 -15.28
CA GLY A 35 -75.78 -18.61 -16.38
C GLY A 35 -75.06 -19.94 -16.11
N SER A 36 -75.84 -21.02 -16.17
CA SER A 36 -75.59 -22.38 -15.71
C SER A 36 -74.65 -23.21 -16.60
N LEU A 37 -73.96 -24.16 -15.95
CA LEU A 37 -73.45 -25.48 -16.38
C LEU A 37 -73.35 -25.78 -17.88
N LEU A 38 -72.13 -26.15 -18.31
CA LEU A 38 -71.90 -27.25 -19.27
C LEU A 38 -70.46 -27.77 -19.09
N GLN A 39 -70.37 -29.07 -18.84
CA GLN A 39 -69.16 -29.85 -18.66
C GLN A 39 -68.81 -30.50 -20.01
N SER A 40 -67.61 -30.30 -20.53
CA SER A 40 -67.07 -31.09 -21.65
C SER A 40 -65.53 -31.06 -21.66
N PRO A 41 -64.86 -32.04 -22.31
CA PRO A 41 -63.67 -32.69 -21.79
C PRO A 41 -62.36 -31.96 -22.07
N GLN A 42 -61.38 -32.19 -21.20
CA GLN A 42 -60.03 -31.63 -21.33
C GLN A 42 -59.28 -32.17 -22.56
N PRO A 43 -58.59 -31.31 -23.34
CA PRO A 43 -57.53 -31.76 -24.22
C PRO A 43 -56.25 -31.95 -23.39
N ARG A 44 -55.75 -33.19 -23.33
CA ARG A 44 -54.40 -33.49 -22.87
C ARG A 44 -53.40 -32.85 -23.82
N HIS A 45 -52.96 -31.63 -23.53
CA HIS A 45 -51.71 -31.11 -24.08
C HIS A 45 -50.56 -31.69 -23.26
N THR A 46 -49.88 -32.66 -23.85
CA THR A 46 -48.59 -33.16 -23.41
C THR A 46 -47.60 -31.99 -23.41
N PHE A 47 -47.35 -31.40 -22.24
CA PHE A 47 -46.17 -30.59 -22.04
C PHE A 47 -44.97 -31.53 -22.08
N HIS A 48 -44.20 -31.48 -23.17
CA HIS A 48 -42.83 -31.96 -23.14
C HIS A 48 -42.05 -31.06 -22.17
N ALA A 49 -41.93 -31.52 -20.92
CA ALA A 49 -40.92 -31.01 -20.00
C ALA A 49 -39.56 -31.44 -20.53
N GLY A 50 -38.98 -30.63 -21.42
CA GLY A 50 -37.55 -30.71 -21.70
C GLY A 50 -36.77 -30.45 -20.39
N PRO A 51 -35.65 -31.15 -20.14
CA PRO A 51 -34.88 -30.98 -18.92
C PRO A 51 -34.14 -29.63 -18.95
N TRP A 52 -34.79 -28.57 -18.48
CA TRP A 52 -34.25 -27.20 -18.46
C TRP A 52 -33.86 -26.71 -17.05
N LEU A 53 -33.45 -27.62 -16.15
CA LEU A 53 -33.19 -27.28 -14.75
C LEU A 53 -31.82 -27.71 -14.19
N SER A 54 -30.85 -28.08 -15.04
CA SER A 54 -29.49 -28.42 -14.58
C SER A 54 -28.41 -27.33 -14.84
N SER A 55 -28.66 -26.40 -15.77
CA SER A 55 -27.64 -25.42 -16.23
C SER A 55 -27.45 -24.21 -15.29
N SER A 56 -28.51 -23.68 -14.68
CA SER A 56 -28.43 -22.43 -13.91
C SER A 56 -27.71 -22.58 -12.56
N ALA A 57 -27.84 -23.74 -11.91
CA ALA A 57 -27.16 -24.04 -10.64
C ALA A 57 -25.64 -24.20 -10.84
N SER A 58 -25.24 -24.91 -11.90
CA SER A 58 -23.83 -25.09 -12.28
C SER A 58 -23.14 -23.75 -12.59
N ASN A 59 -23.81 -22.84 -13.31
CA ASN A 59 -23.27 -21.52 -13.61
C ASN A 59 -23.07 -20.63 -12.37
N LYS A 60 -23.98 -20.68 -11.39
CA LYS A 60 -23.84 -19.93 -10.13
C LYS A 60 -22.67 -20.45 -9.29
N GLU A 61 -22.47 -21.76 -9.24
CA GLU A 61 -21.36 -22.37 -8.51
C GLU A 61 -20.01 -22.02 -9.14
N LEU A 62 -19.88 -22.12 -10.47
CA LEU A 62 -18.68 -21.72 -11.20
C LEU A 62 -18.35 -20.24 -10.98
N LEU A 63 -19.36 -19.36 -11.02
CA LEU A 63 -19.20 -17.93 -10.74
C LEU A 63 -18.69 -17.67 -9.32
N MET A 64 -19.29 -18.33 -8.32
CA MET A 64 -18.87 -18.21 -6.93
C MET A 64 -17.45 -18.74 -6.71
N LYS A 65 -17.09 -19.87 -7.35
CA LYS A 65 -15.76 -20.45 -7.29
C LYS A 65 -14.71 -19.52 -7.89
N LEU A 66 -14.98 -18.96 -9.07
CA LEU A 66 -14.08 -18.01 -9.72
C LEU A 66 -13.93 -16.71 -8.91
N ARG A 67 -15.04 -16.17 -8.37
CA ARG A 67 -15.03 -14.97 -7.51
C ARG A 67 -14.22 -15.18 -6.24
N ARG A 68 -14.43 -16.31 -5.54
CA ARG A 68 -13.68 -16.64 -4.31
C ARG A 68 -12.20 -16.83 -4.58
N LYS A 69 -11.86 -17.45 -5.72
CA LYS A 69 -10.47 -17.68 -6.11
C LYS A 69 -9.74 -16.39 -6.47
N THR A 70 -10.37 -15.53 -7.29
CA THR A 70 -9.69 -14.39 -7.92
C THR A 70 -9.91 -13.06 -7.20
N GLY A 71 -11.06 -12.87 -6.56
CA GLY A 71 -11.40 -11.61 -5.92
C GLY A 71 -11.71 -10.45 -6.87
N TYR A 72 -12.05 -10.70 -8.15
CA TYR A 72 -12.63 -9.70 -9.09
C TYR A 72 -14.15 -9.58 -8.99
N SER A 73 -14.75 -8.45 -9.41
CA SER A 73 -16.20 -8.20 -9.26
C SER A 73 -17.07 -9.30 -9.90
N PHE A 74 -18.28 -9.50 -9.38
CA PHE A 74 -19.21 -10.50 -9.93
C PHE A 74 -19.51 -10.28 -11.42
N VAL A 75 -19.61 -9.02 -11.84
CA VAL A 75 -19.85 -8.65 -13.25
C VAL A 75 -18.70 -9.12 -14.13
N ASN A 76 -17.45 -8.87 -13.70
CA ASN A 76 -16.27 -9.28 -14.46
C ASN A 76 -16.13 -10.81 -14.48
N CYS A 77 -16.34 -11.48 -13.34
CA CYS A 77 -16.28 -12.95 -13.28
C CYS A 77 -17.37 -13.61 -14.16
N LYS A 78 -18.57 -13.03 -14.22
CA LYS A 78 -19.65 -13.52 -15.09
C LYS A 78 -19.27 -13.36 -16.56
N LYS A 79 -18.80 -12.17 -16.95
CA LYS A 79 -18.35 -11.89 -18.31
C LYS A 79 -17.20 -12.80 -18.75
N ALA A 80 -16.26 -13.08 -17.85
CA ALA A 80 -15.16 -13.99 -18.11
C ALA A 80 -15.63 -15.43 -18.36
N LEU A 81 -16.55 -15.93 -17.54
CA LEU A 81 -17.13 -17.26 -17.73
C LEU A 81 -17.94 -17.36 -19.02
N GLU A 82 -18.72 -16.34 -19.36
CA GLU A 82 -19.48 -16.29 -20.62
C GLU A 82 -18.54 -16.27 -21.84
N THR A 83 -17.45 -15.50 -21.78
CA THR A 83 -16.46 -15.40 -22.87
C THR A 83 -15.64 -16.69 -23.04
N CYS A 84 -15.35 -17.38 -21.94
CA CYS A 84 -14.53 -18.61 -21.93
C CYS A 84 -15.36 -19.91 -21.88
N GLY A 85 -16.66 -19.85 -22.18
CA GLY A 85 -17.54 -21.03 -22.24
C GLY A 85 -17.60 -21.83 -20.93
N GLY A 86 -17.48 -21.16 -19.78
CA GLY A 86 -17.51 -21.77 -18.45
C GLY A 86 -16.19 -22.42 -17.99
N ASN A 87 -15.11 -22.32 -18.78
CA ASN A 87 -13.79 -22.85 -18.39
C ASN A 87 -13.13 -21.96 -17.33
N LEU A 88 -12.97 -22.47 -16.11
CA LEU A 88 -12.42 -21.70 -14.99
C LEU A 88 -10.97 -21.22 -15.19
N LYS A 89 -10.10 -22.04 -15.79
CA LYS A 89 -8.69 -21.67 -15.99
C LYS A 89 -8.57 -20.56 -17.03
N GLN A 90 -9.27 -20.71 -18.15
CA GLN A 90 -9.29 -19.68 -19.19
C GLN A 90 -9.97 -18.39 -18.69
N ALA A 91 -11.05 -18.50 -17.94
CA ALA A 91 -11.72 -17.34 -17.34
C ALA A 91 -10.83 -16.60 -16.34
N GLU A 92 -10.00 -17.32 -15.58
CA GLU A 92 -9.00 -16.72 -14.69
C GLU A 92 -7.93 -15.96 -15.48
N SER A 93 -7.31 -16.59 -16.49
CA SER A 93 -6.33 -15.92 -17.37
C SER A 93 -6.94 -14.69 -18.05
N TRP A 94 -8.15 -14.81 -18.60
CA TRP A 94 -8.87 -13.71 -19.23
C TRP A 94 -9.13 -12.57 -18.24
N LEU A 95 -9.53 -12.87 -16.99
CA LEU A 95 -9.71 -11.86 -15.95
C LEU A 95 -8.42 -11.10 -15.63
N HIS A 96 -7.29 -11.80 -15.56
CA HIS A 96 -5.99 -11.17 -15.32
C HIS A 96 -5.60 -10.24 -16.47
N GLU A 97 -5.73 -10.68 -17.72
CA GLU A 97 -5.46 -9.86 -18.90
C GLU A 97 -6.36 -8.61 -18.95
N GLN A 98 -7.67 -8.79 -18.69
CA GLN A 98 -8.59 -7.64 -18.65
C GLN A 98 -8.27 -6.70 -17.49
N ALA A 99 -7.94 -7.21 -16.32
CA ALA A 99 -7.57 -6.39 -15.17
C ALA A 99 -6.32 -5.54 -15.47
N GLN A 100 -5.34 -6.11 -16.18
CA GLN A 100 -4.15 -5.36 -16.61
C GLN A 100 -4.55 -4.22 -17.56
N LYS A 101 -5.36 -4.51 -18.58
CA LYS A 101 -5.83 -3.50 -19.55
C LYS A 101 -6.67 -2.40 -18.89
N GLU A 102 -7.59 -2.77 -18.00
CA GLU A 102 -8.40 -1.83 -17.22
C GLU A 102 -7.55 -0.98 -16.28
N GLY A 103 -6.55 -1.60 -15.64
CA GLY A 103 -5.57 -0.94 -14.78
C GLY A 103 -4.81 0.15 -15.53
N TRP A 104 -4.25 -0.18 -16.70
CA TRP A 104 -3.57 0.78 -17.57
C TRP A 104 -4.48 1.92 -18.02
N SER A 105 -5.73 1.62 -18.40
CA SER A 105 -6.68 2.66 -18.81
C SER A 105 -7.02 3.59 -17.65
N LYS A 106 -7.20 3.07 -16.43
CA LYS A 106 -7.44 3.89 -15.23
C LYS A 106 -6.21 4.68 -14.82
N ALA A 107 -5.03 4.09 -14.85
CA ALA A 107 -3.78 4.77 -14.58
C ALA A 107 -3.61 5.98 -15.50
N ALA A 108 -3.84 5.82 -16.81
CA ALA A 108 -3.80 6.93 -17.76
C ALA A 108 -4.83 8.04 -17.46
N LYS A 109 -6.04 7.69 -16.98
CA LYS A 109 -7.10 8.66 -16.64
C LYS A 109 -6.86 9.38 -15.32
N LEU A 110 -6.23 8.72 -14.36
CA LEU A 110 -5.97 9.24 -13.01
C LEU A 110 -4.60 9.91 -12.91
N HIS A 111 -3.74 9.72 -13.91
CA HIS A 111 -2.43 10.35 -13.99
C HIS A 111 -2.51 11.87 -13.84
N GLY A 112 -1.51 12.45 -13.18
CA GLY A 112 -1.44 13.89 -12.89
C GLY A 112 -2.21 14.33 -11.64
N ARG A 113 -3.04 13.46 -11.04
CA ARG A 113 -3.64 13.76 -9.72
C ARG A 113 -2.58 13.76 -8.64
N LYS A 114 -2.71 14.66 -7.66
CA LYS A 114 -1.78 14.84 -6.55
C LYS A 114 -1.75 13.59 -5.66
N THR A 115 -0.56 13.07 -5.37
CA THR A 115 -0.36 11.89 -4.53
C THR A 115 0.59 12.22 -3.39
N LYS A 116 0.13 13.05 -2.43
CA LYS A 116 0.94 13.46 -1.26
C LYS A 116 0.95 12.43 -0.14
N GLU A 117 -0.04 11.54 -0.09
CA GLU A 117 -0.14 10.47 0.90
C GLU A 117 0.58 9.21 0.43
N GLY A 118 0.83 8.25 1.32
CA GLY A 118 1.53 7.02 0.94
C GLY A 118 2.22 6.34 2.10
N LEU A 119 3.22 5.53 1.76
CA LEU A 119 4.05 4.83 2.73
C LEU A 119 5.52 4.80 2.29
N ILE A 120 6.38 4.90 3.30
CA ILE A 120 7.76 4.45 3.23
C ILE A 120 7.81 2.97 3.62
N GLY A 121 8.48 2.16 2.80
CA GLY A 121 8.76 0.76 3.07
C GLY A 121 10.25 0.53 3.30
N LEU A 122 10.59 -0.11 4.41
CA LEU A 122 11.95 -0.51 4.76
C LEU A 122 12.04 -2.03 4.77
N LEU A 123 12.94 -2.58 3.96
CA LEU A 123 13.21 -4.01 3.87
C LEU A 123 14.73 -4.23 3.99
N GLN A 124 15.11 -5.14 4.86
CA GLN A 124 16.52 -5.48 5.11
C GLN A 124 16.70 -7.00 5.00
N GLU A 125 17.64 -7.41 4.14
CA GLU A 125 17.99 -8.81 3.91
C GLU A 125 19.52 -8.97 3.89
N GLY A 126 20.05 -9.75 4.84
CA GLY A 126 21.48 -9.96 4.97
C GLY A 126 22.24 -8.64 5.18
N ASN A 127 23.06 -8.26 4.21
CA ASN A 127 23.85 -7.04 4.21
C ASN A 127 23.29 -5.93 3.30
N THR A 128 22.10 -6.13 2.73
CA THR A 128 21.43 -5.16 1.85
C THR A 128 20.20 -4.59 2.55
N THR A 129 20.04 -3.27 2.48
CA THR A 129 18.88 -2.55 3.00
C THR A 129 18.29 -1.69 1.90
N VAL A 130 16.98 -1.72 1.72
CA VAL A 130 16.25 -0.88 0.77
C VAL A 130 15.20 -0.04 1.48
N LEU A 131 15.06 1.19 1.03
CA LEU A 131 14.05 2.15 1.46
C LEU A 131 13.28 2.60 0.22
N VAL A 132 11.96 2.39 0.19
CA VAL A 132 11.11 2.72 -0.95
C VAL A 132 10.02 3.69 -0.54
N GLU A 133 9.66 4.61 -1.43
CA GLU A 133 8.50 5.48 -1.26
C GLU A 133 7.47 5.20 -2.36
N VAL A 134 6.25 4.89 -1.94
CA VAL A 134 5.10 4.73 -2.83
C VAL A 134 3.99 5.64 -2.35
N ASN A 135 3.47 6.46 -3.25
CA ASN A 135 2.43 7.43 -2.95
C ASN A 135 1.06 7.04 -3.51
N CYS A 136 0.01 7.60 -2.91
CA CYS A 136 -1.39 7.51 -3.30
C CYS A 136 -2.10 8.86 -3.02
N GLU A 137 -3.37 9.00 -3.40
CA GLU A 137 -4.12 10.24 -3.19
C GLU A 137 -4.52 10.42 -1.72
N THR A 138 -4.94 9.35 -1.04
CA THR A 138 -5.49 9.43 0.33
C THR A 138 -4.85 8.49 1.34
N ASP A 139 -4.91 8.87 2.63
CA ASP A 139 -4.43 8.04 3.74
C ASP A 139 -5.31 6.79 3.96
N PHE A 140 -6.57 6.80 3.50
CA PHE A 140 -7.43 5.63 3.51
C PHE A 140 -6.87 4.51 2.62
N VAL A 141 -6.33 4.87 1.45
CA VAL A 141 -5.68 3.91 0.55
C VAL A 141 -4.32 3.49 1.10
N SER A 142 -3.53 4.38 1.69
CA SER A 142 -2.22 4.00 2.26
C SER A 142 -2.33 2.94 3.36
N ARG A 143 -3.42 2.96 4.14
CA ARG A 143 -3.72 1.95 5.19
C ARG A 143 -4.34 0.66 4.65
N ASN A 144 -4.68 0.59 3.36
CA ASN A 144 -5.27 -0.59 2.76
C ASN A 144 -4.23 -1.70 2.54
N ILE A 145 -4.55 -2.94 2.90
CA ILE A 145 -3.64 -4.08 2.74
C ILE A 145 -3.20 -4.30 1.27
N LYS A 146 -4.03 -3.94 0.29
CA LYS A 146 -3.66 -4.04 -1.13
C LYS A 146 -2.61 -3.02 -1.55
N PHE A 147 -2.66 -1.82 -0.98
CA PHE A 147 -1.61 -0.83 -1.18
C PHE A 147 -0.32 -1.27 -0.49
N GLN A 148 -0.39 -1.74 0.76
CA GLN A 148 0.77 -2.26 1.47
C GLN A 148 1.42 -3.46 0.77
N GLN A 149 0.62 -4.33 0.14
CA GLN A 149 1.11 -5.40 -0.72
C GLN A 149 1.85 -4.87 -1.95
N LEU A 150 1.38 -3.77 -2.57
CA LEU A 150 2.12 -3.10 -3.65
C LEU A 150 3.48 -2.60 -3.13
N VAL A 151 3.52 -1.90 -1.99
CA VAL A 151 4.79 -1.42 -1.39
C VAL A 151 5.75 -2.58 -1.16
N GLN A 152 5.25 -3.73 -0.70
CA GLN A 152 6.06 -4.93 -0.56
C GLN A 152 6.64 -5.42 -1.88
N GLN A 153 5.84 -5.50 -2.95
CA GLN A 153 6.35 -5.92 -4.27
C GLN A 153 7.43 -4.96 -4.78
N VAL A 154 7.25 -3.66 -4.53
CA VAL A 154 8.23 -2.62 -4.90
C VAL A 154 9.53 -2.78 -4.11
N ALA A 155 9.43 -3.00 -2.79
CA ALA A 155 10.59 -3.25 -1.94
C ALA A 155 11.35 -4.53 -2.38
N PHE A 156 10.64 -5.60 -2.73
CA PHE A 156 11.26 -6.82 -3.25
C PHE A 156 11.92 -6.61 -4.62
N GLY A 157 11.27 -5.93 -5.56
CA GLY A 157 11.87 -5.60 -6.85
C GLY A 157 13.15 -4.77 -6.69
N ALA A 158 13.12 -3.76 -5.82
CA ALA A 158 14.31 -2.98 -5.47
C ALA A 158 15.40 -3.87 -4.83
N MET A 159 15.05 -4.70 -3.85
CA MET A 159 15.99 -5.62 -3.19
C MET A 159 16.69 -6.55 -4.19
N LEU A 160 15.93 -7.20 -5.08
CA LEU A 160 16.47 -8.10 -6.10
C LEU A 160 17.40 -7.37 -7.06
N HIS A 161 17.01 -6.17 -7.51
CA HIS A 161 17.88 -5.33 -8.34
C HIS A 161 19.21 -5.04 -7.62
N CYS A 162 19.17 -4.64 -6.34
CA CYS A 162 20.36 -4.29 -5.57
C CYS A 162 21.26 -5.50 -5.30
N GLN A 163 20.66 -6.67 -5.01
CA GLN A 163 21.41 -7.92 -4.82
C GLN A 163 22.10 -8.37 -6.12
N SER A 164 21.56 -8.03 -7.30
CA SER A 164 22.21 -8.31 -8.59
C SER A 164 23.44 -7.43 -8.88
N LEU A 165 23.58 -6.29 -8.19
CA LEU A 165 24.73 -5.39 -8.35
C LEU A 165 25.96 -5.98 -7.67
N LYS A 166 27.14 -5.70 -8.23
CA LYS A 166 28.42 -6.20 -7.69
C LYS A 166 28.65 -5.71 -6.25
N ASP A 167 29.10 -6.62 -5.39
CA ASP A 167 29.53 -6.28 -4.05
C ASP A 167 30.89 -5.55 -4.06
N GLN A 168 31.01 -4.52 -3.23
CA GLN A 168 32.29 -3.90 -2.89
C GLN A 168 32.75 -4.43 -1.52
N LEU A 169 34.01 -4.88 -1.44
CA LEU A 169 34.56 -5.48 -0.24
C LEU A 169 35.19 -4.46 0.73
N SER A 170 35.70 -3.35 0.20
CA SER A 170 36.47 -2.36 0.99
C SER A 170 35.62 -1.25 1.60
N THR A 171 34.41 -1.01 1.08
CA THR A 171 33.53 0.05 1.55
C THR A 171 32.07 -0.30 1.23
N TYR A 172 31.13 0.44 1.80
CA TYR A 172 29.71 0.31 1.50
C TYR A 172 29.38 0.83 0.09
N SER A 173 28.31 0.31 -0.49
CA SER A 173 27.73 0.85 -1.72
C SER A 173 26.35 1.43 -1.41
N LYS A 174 26.07 2.63 -1.91
CA LYS A 174 24.77 3.29 -1.81
C LYS A 174 24.30 3.69 -3.21
N GLY A 175 23.02 3.58 -3.48
CA GLY A 175 22.42 4.07 -4.70
C GLY A 175 20.97 4.50 -4.52
N PHE A 176 20.47 5.20 -5.52
CA PHE A 176 19.10 5.68 -5.59
C PHE A 176 18.48 5.24 -6.91
N LEU A 177 17.17 5.03 -6.90
CA LEU A 177 16.37 4.82 -8.10
C LEU A 177 15.30 5.91 -8.14
N ASN A 178 15.24 6.63 -9.24
CA ASN A 178 14.15 7.57 -9.49
C ASN A 178 12.86 6.83 -9.91
N SER A 179 11.76 7.57 -10.08
CA SER A 179 10.46 6.99 -10.45
C SER A 179 10.49 6.16 -11.73
N SER A 180 11.24 6.60 -12.75
CA SER A 180 11.35 5.89 -14.03
C SER A 180 12.14 4.60 -13.86
N GLU A 181 13.31 4.65 -13.22
CA GLU A 181 14.15 3.47 -13.00
C GLU A 181 13.44 2.43 -12.14
N LEU A 182 12.78 2.86 -11.06
CA LEU A 182 12.04 1.98 -10.17
C LEU A 182 10.84 1.32 -10.88
N SER A 183 10.14 2.04 -11.73
CA SER A 183 8.95 1.53 -12.44
C SER A 183 9.28 0.40 -13.42
N GLU A 184 10.45 0.46 -14.06
CA GLU A 184 10.89 -0.53 -15.05
C GLU A 184 11.54 -1.78 -14.42
N LEU A 185 11.70 -1.82 -13.08
CA LEU A 185 12.22 -3.02 -12.42
C LEU A 185 11.27 -4.22 -12.58
N PRO A 186 11.81 -5.45 -12.70
CA PRO A 186 11.02 -6.67 -12.76
C PRO A 186 10.37 -7.00 -11.42
N ILE A 187 9.22 -7.70 -11.46
CA ILE A 187 8.44 -8.09 -10.26
C ILE A 187 9.07 -9.30 -9.53
N GLY A 188 10.03 -9.97 -10.15
CA GLY A 188 10.75 -11.12 -9.61
C GLY A 188 11.43 -11.94 -10.72
N HIS A 189 12.03 -13.08 -10.35
CA HIS A 189 12.74 -13.93 -11.31
C HIS A 189 11.82 -14.74 -12.25
N GLU A 190 10.58 -15.03 -11.84
CA GLU A 190 9.68 -15.96 -12.55
C GLU A 190 8.39 -15.33 -13.07
N ARG A 191 8.14 -14.04 -12.78
CA ARG A 191 6.92 -13.35 -13.21
C ARG A 191 7.25 -12.36 -14.32
N GLU A 192 6.56 -12.49 -15.44
CA GLU A 192 6.60 -11.49 -16.50
C GLU A 192 5.99 -10.17 -16.01
N GLY A 193 6.59 -9.06 -16.44
CA GLY A 193 6.12 -7.70 -16.15
C GLY A 193 7.04 -6.89 -15.25
N SER A 194 6.71 -5.61 -15.17
CA SER A 194 7.44 -4.57 -14.44
C SER A 194 6.67 -4.10 -13.20
N LEU A 195 7.33 -3.37 -12.30
CA LEU A 195 6.64 -2.73 -11.18
C LEU A 195 5.58 -1.73 -11.65
N LYS A 196 5.74 -1.15 -12.84
CA LYS A 196 4.74 -0.31 -13.52
C LYS A 196 3.45 -1.09 -13.82
N ASP A 197 3.55 -2.35 -14.21
CA ASP A 197 2.38 -3.20 -14.43
C ASP A 197 1.64 -3.46 -13.11
N GLN A 198 2.36 -3.69 -12.01
CA GLN A 198 1.77 -3.86 -10.68
C GLN A 198 1.13 -2.58 -10.16
N LEU A 199 1.75 -1.44 -10.42
CA LEU A 199 1.18 -0.13 -10.11
C LEU A 199 -0.15 0.06 -10.85
N ALA A 200 -0.20 -0.21 -12.16
CA ALA A 200 -1.42 -0.11 -12.96
C ALA A 200 -2.54 -1.03 -12.44
N LEU A 201 -2.21 -2.26 -12.03
CA LEU A 201 -3.17 -3.18 -11.40
C LEU A 201 -3.70 -2.63 -10.07
N ALA A 202 -2.83 -2.07 -9.23
CA ALA A 202 -3.22 -1.49 -7.95
C ALA A 202 -4.14 -0.28 -8.13
N ILE A 203 -3.80 0.63 -9.05
CA ILE A 203 -4.65 1.77 -9.45
C ILE A 203 -6.00 1.26 -9.97
N GLY A 204 -5.99 0.23 -10.83
CA GLY A 204 -7.21 -0.36 -11.37
C GLY A 204 -8.17 -0.87 -10.29
N LYS A 205 -7.60 -1.43 -9.22
CA LYS A 205 -8.30 -2.06 -8.10
C LYS A 205 -8.76 -1.09 -7.03
N LEU A 206 -7.92 -0.12 -6.66
CA LEU A 206 -8.17 0.81 -5.57
C LEU A 206 -8.80 2.13 -6.05
N GLY A 207 -8.65 2.46 -7.33
CA GLY A 207 -9.35 3.59 -7.96
C GLY A 207 -8.75 4.96 -7.66
N GLU A 208 -7.53 5.03 -7.13
CA GLU A 208 -6.77 6.25 -6.92
C GLU A 208 -5.50 6.25 -7.77
N ASN A 209 -5.02 7.44 -8.12
CA ASN A 209 -3.69 7.62 -8.66
C ASN A 209 -2.64 7.16 -7.63
N MET A 210 -1.57 6.57 -8.13
CA MET A 210 -0.45 6.11 -7.32
C MET A 210 0.85 6.32 -8.08
N THR A 211 1.93 6.51 -7.33
CA THR A 211 3.25 6.78 -7.90
C THR A 211 4.31 5.95 -7.19
N LEU A 212 5.17 5.29 -7.97
CA LEU A 212 6.43 4.73 -7.47
C LEU A 212 7.44 5.88 -7.44
N LYS A 213 7.65 6.50 -6.28
CA LYS A 213 8.31 7.81 -6.21
C LYS A 213 9.81 7.68 -6.36
N ARG A 214 10.42 6.84 -5.53
CA ARG A 214 11.87 6.64 -5.44
C ARG A 214 12.20 5.45 -4.57
N ALA A 215 13.43 4.96 -4.73
CA ALA A 215 14.05 4.04 -3.80
C ALA A 215 15.47 4.49 -3.47
N ALA A 216 15.94 4.10 -2.29
CA ALA A 216 17.34 4.13 -1.93
C ALA A 216 17.76 2.73 -1.48
N TRP A 217 19.02 2.39 -1.68
CA TRP A 217 19.55 1.12 -1.25
C TRP A 217 20.97 1.26 -0.74
N VAL A 218 21.34 0.37 0.19
CA VAL A 218 22.64 0.30 0.81
C VAL A 218 23.09 -1.15 0.90
N LYS A 219 24.34 -1.42 0.53
CA LYS A 219 25.04 -2.70 0.71
C LYS A 219 26.27 -2.46 1.57
N VAL A 220 26.45 -3.23 2.64
CA VAL A 220 27.58 -3.08 3.55
C VAL A 220 28.47 -4.34 3.58
N PRO A 221 29.81 -4.23 3.49
CA PRO A 221 30.69 -5.35 3.75
C PRO A 221 30.90 -5.55 5.27
N THR A 222 31.74 -6.51 5.64
CA THR A 222 32.20 -6.67 7.02
C THR A 222 32.93 -5.42 7.51
N GLY A 223 32.78 -5.07 8.79
CA GLY A 223 33.30 -3.82 9.36
C GLY A 223 32.34 -2.64 9.23
N PHE A 224 31.21 -2.84 8.55
CA PHE A 224 30.15 -1.84 8.43
C PHE A 224 28.84 -2.37 9.02
N TYR A 225 28.03 -1.43 9.50
CA TYR A 225 26.73 -1.67 10.10
C TYR A 225 25.70 -0.68 9.54
N VAL A 226 24.45 -1.13 9.45
CA VAL A 226 23.31 -0.29 9.05
C VAL A 226 22.33 -0.23 10.20
N GLY A 227 22.21 0.94 10.81
CA GLY A 227 21.12 1.27 11.71
C GLY A 227 19.90 1.69 10.90
N SER A 228 18.70 1.29 11.31
CA SER A 228 17.48 1.64 10.60
C SER A 228 16.33 1.93 11.54
N TYR A 229 15.42 2.80 11.12
CA TYR A 229 14.22 3.13 11.87
C TYR A 229 13.10 3.58 10.94
N VAL A 230 11.87 3.19 11.28
CA VAL A 230 10.65 3.65 10.61
C VAL A 230 9.71 4.24 11.66
N HIS A 231 9.18 5.44 11.39
CA HIS A 231 8.25 6.14 12.28
C HIS A 231 6.84 6.19 11.69
N GLY A 232 5.83 6.26 12.57
CA GLY A 232 4.42 6.18 12.17
C GLY A 232 4.06 4.80 11.62
N THR A 233 4.51 3.75 12.31
CA THR A 233 4.45 2.38 11.79
C THR A 233 3.02 1.91 11.55
N THR A 234 2.82 1.23 10.43
CA THR A 234 1.56 0.55 10.12
C THR A 234 1.69 -0.94 10.42
N HIS A 235 0.80 -1.47 11.26
CA HIS A 235 0.86 -2.86 11.69
C HIS A 235 0.30 -3.80 10.60
N SER A 236 1.18 -4.57 9.97
CA SER A 236 0.84 -5.49 8.88
C SER A 236 1.56 -6.83 9.06
N PRO A 237 1.09 -7.69 9.99
CA PRO A 237 1.82 -8.90 10.39
C PRO A 237 1.98 -9.92 9.26
N SER A 238 1.17 -9.83 8.19
CA SER A 238 1.28 -10.66 6.99
C SER A 238 2.47 -10.33 6.09
N LEU A 239 3.13 -9.19 6.31
CA LEU A 239 4.25 -8.71 5.49
C LEU A 239 5.56 -8.90 6.27
N HIS A 240 5.99 -10.15 6.39
CA HIS A 240 7.23 -10.50 7.09
C HIS A 240 8.42 -9.70 6.55
N ASN A 241 9.28 -9.22 7.47
CA ASN A 241 10.52 -8.46 7.22
C ASN A 241 10.38 -7.07 6.58
N LEU A 242 9.16 -6.64 6.23
CA LEU A 242 8.89 -5.29 5.74
C LEU A 242 8.33 -4.42 6.86
N VAL A 243 8.94 -3.27 7.11
CA VAL A 243 8.43 -2.26 8.04
C VAL A 243 7.89 -1.08 7.23
N LEU A 244 6.63 -0.71 7.49
CA LEU A 244 5.93 0.36 6.77
C LEU A 244 5.65 1.53 7.71
N GLY A 245 5.79 2.76 7.22
CA GLY A 245 5.46 3.97 8.00
C GLY A 245 5.48 5.25 7.18
N LYS A 246 5.44 6.39 7.88
CA LYS A 246 5.46 7.73 7.27
C LYS A 246 6.88 8.25 7.03
N TYR A 247 7.80 7.89 7.93
CA TYR A 247 9.21 8.26 7.83
C TYR A 247 10.06 7.00 7.86
N GLY A 248 11.18 7.00 7.16
CA GLY A 248 12.19 5.97 7.27
C GLY A 248 13.60 6.55 7.23
N ALA A 249 14.49 5.99 8.01
CA ALA A 249 15.89 6.36 8.04
C ALA A 249 16.80 5.11 8.01
N VAL A 250 17.92 5.27 7.32
CA VAL A 250 19.01 4.30 7.21
C VAL A 250 20.29 5.05 7.56
N VAL A 251 21.06 4.56 8.53
CA VAL A 251 22.30 5.18 9.01
C VAL A 251 23.44 4.19 8.81
N ILE A 252 24.41 4.57 7.99
CA ILE A 252 25.54 3.73 7.63
C ILE A 252 26.68 4.07 8.60
N CYS A 253 27.22 3.03 9.21
CA CYS A 253 28.26 3.15 10.22
C CYS A 253 29.45 2.24 9.90
N GLU A 254 30.64 2.67 10.27
CA GLU A 254 31.84 1.84 10.36
C GLU A 254 32.06 1.43 11.82
N THR A 255 32.32 0.16 12.06
CA THR A 255 32.51 -0.38 13.41
C THR A 255 33.09 -1.80 13.40
N SER A 256 33.92 -2.10 14.40
CA SER A 256 34.39 -3.46 14.71
C SER A 256 33.46 -4.20 15.67
N GLU A 257 32.44 -3.54 16.21
CA GLU A 257 31.54 -4.13 17.21
C GLU A 257 30.62 -5.20 16.60
N PRO A 258 30.30 -6.27 17.36
CA PRO A 258 29.35 -7.28 16.89
C PRO A 258 27.97 -6.69 16.63
N LYS A 259 27.36 -7.00 15.47
CA LYS A 259 26.03 -6.48 15.06
C LYS A 259 24.94 -6.68 16.12
N ALA A 260 24.97 -7.78 16.86
CA ALA A 260 24.01 -8.09 17.92
C ALA A 260 23.98 -7.05 19.06
N ASN A 261 25.09 -6.34 19.28
CA ASN A 261 25.19 -5.30 20.32
C ASN A 261 24.71 -3.94 19.81
N LEU A 262 24.51 -3.79 18.50
CA LEU A 262 24.26 -2.51 17.85
C LEU A 262 22.79 -2.26 17.53
N GLU A 263 21.89 -3.22 17.74
CA GLU A 263 20.48 -3.09 17.35
C GLU A 263 19.79 -1.87 17.99
N ASP A 264 19.99 -1.68 19.30
CA ASP A 264 19.43 -0.55 20.02
C ASP A 264 20.08 0.78 19.61
N LEU A 265 21.39 0.78 19.37
CA LEU A 265 22.11 1.95 18.87
C LEU A 265 21.62 2.34 17.47
N GLY A 266 21.58 1.39 16.53
CA GLY A 266 21.13 1.60 15.16
C GLY A 266 19.70 2.13 15.09
N ARG A 267 18.80 1.61 15.94
CA ARG A 267 17.44 2.13 16.08
C ARG A 267 17.44 3.58 16.57
N ARG A 268 18.25 3.92 17.59
CA ARG A 268 18.35 5.29 18.13
C ARG A 268 18.95 6.28 17.13
N LEU A 269 19.94 5.85 16.34
CA LEU A 269 20.48 6.67 15.24
C LEU A 269 19.41 6.95 14.19
N GLY A 270 18.64 5.94 13.79
CA GLY A 270 17.50 6.14 12.90
C GLY A 270 16.44 7.06 13.49
N GLN A 271 16.13 6.96 14.79
CA GLN A 271 15.23 7.89 15.50
C GLN A 271 15.76 9.33 15.45
N HIS A 272 17.06 9.51 15.71
CA HIS A 272 17.71 10.81 15.63
C HIS A 272 17.59 11.40 14.22
N VAL A 273 17.93 10.64 13.17
CA VAL A 273 17.82 11.12 11.78
C VAL A 273 16.39 11.47 11.41
N VAL A 274 15.40 10.67 11.81
CA VAL A 274 13.98 10.98 11.57
C VAL A 274 13.57 12.28 12.28
N GLY A 275 13.92 12.43 13.56
CA GLY A 275 13.48 13.54 14.41
C GLY A 275 14.22 14.85 14.23
N MET A 276 15.54 14.80 13.99
CA MET A 276 16.42 15.96 13.89
C MET A 276 16.72 16.38 12.43
N ALA A 277 16.34 15.55 11.46
CA ALA A 277 16.43 15.81 10.02
C ALA A 277 17.75 16.48 9.56
N PRO A 278 18.93 15.91 9.87
CA PRO A 278 20.20 16.46 9.43
C PRO A 278 20.30 16.53 7.90
N LEU A 279 21.09 17.48 7.39
CA LEU A 279 21.33 17.67 5.96
C LEU A 279 22.70 17.13 5.51
N SER A 280 23.64 16.93 6.44
CA SER A 280 24.95 16.35 6.18
C SER A 280 25.47 15.61 7.41
N VAL A 281 26.49 14.76 7.26
CA VAL A 281 27.07 14.02 8.40
C VAL A 281 27.82 14.96 9.35
N GLY A 282 28.69 15.83 8.82
CA GLY A 282 29.59 16.66 9.61
C GLY A 282 30.86 15.92 10.07
N SER A 283 31.55 16.48 11.04
CA SER A 283 32.75 15.94 11.68
C SER A 283 32.59 15.89 13.21
N LEU A 284 33.40 15.06 13.87
CA LEU A 284 33.54 15.09 15.33
C LEU A 284 34.31 16.32 15.83
N ASP A 285 35.05 16.98 14.94
CA ASP A 285 35.79 18.22 15.22
C ASP A 285 34.91 19.47 15.10
N ASP A 286 33.67 19.33 14.63
CA ASP A 286 32.72 20.44 14.59
C ASP A 286 32.27 20.79 16.01
N GLU A 287 32.20 22.08 16.32
CA GLU A 287 31.66 22.55 17.59
C GLU A 287 30.17 22.19 17.74
N PRO A 288 29.68 21.91 18.96
CA PRO A 288 28.27 21.63 19.20
C PRO A 288 27.37 22.71 18.62
N GLY A 289 26.48 22.30 17.71
CA GLY A 289 25.47 23.18 17.14
C GLY A 289 24.22 23.22 18.02
N GLY A 290 23.50 24.34 17.97
CA GLY A 290 22.20 24.46 18.65
C GLY A 290 21.08 23.70 17.94
N GLU A 291 19.83 24.06 18.25
CA GLU A 291 18.63 23.42 17.68
C GLU A 291 18.50 23.56 16.15
N ALA A 292 19.17 24.54 15.54
CA ALA A 292 19.16 24.79 14.10
C ALA A 292 20.36 24.14 13.36
N GLU A 293 21.16 23.32 14.05
CA GLU A 293 22.29 22.64 13.43
C GLU A 293 21.84 21.65 12.36
N THR A 294 22.58 21.59 11.26
CA THR A 294 22.27 20.78 10.08
C THR A 294 23.25 19.61 9.89
N LYS A 295 24.40 19.63 10.57
CA LYS A 295 25.40 18.57 10.57
C LYS A 295 25.07 17.55 11.66
N MET A 296 24.77 16.32 11.26
CA MET A 296 24.30 15.23 12.13
C MET A 296 25.17 15.03 13.39
N LEU A 297 26.49 15.02 13.26
CA LEU A 297 27.39 14.78 14.39
C LEU A 297 27.46 15.95 15.39
N ALA A 298 27.19 17.18 14.94
CA ALA A 298 27.18 18.37 15.77
C ALA A 298 25.81 18.68 16.39
N GLN A 299 24.74 18.03 15.93
CA GLN A 299 23.39 18.21 16.46
C GLN A 299 23.28 17.74 17.93
N PRO A 300 22.44 18.41 18.76
CA PRO A 300 22.08 17.90 20.08
C PRO A 300 21.43 16.52 19.95
N TYR A 301 21.87 15.56 20.76
CA TYR A 301 21.34 14.21 20.67
C TYR A 301 19.87 14.16 21.10
N LEU A 302 19.00 13.71 20.19
CA LEU A 302 17.54 13.62 20.38
C LEU A 302 17.07 13.12 21.76
N LEU A 303 17.70 12.09 22.35
CA LEU A 303 17.27 11.52 23.63
C LEU A 303 17.97 12.15 24.84
N ASP A 304 19.07 12.87 24.63
CA ASP A 304 19.80 13.61 25.65
C ASP A 304 20.49 14.84 25.01
N PRO A 305 19.80 15.99 24.96
CA PRO A 305 20.33 17.19 24.31
C PRO A 305 21.54 17.82 25.01
N SER A 306 21.98 17.29 26.16
CA SER A 306 23.17 17.79 26.87
C SER A 306 24.48 17.44 26.17
N ILE A 307 24.45 16.47 25.26
CA ILE A 307 25.58 16.03 24.44
C ILE A 307 25.23 16.09 22.95
N THR A 308 26.23 16.16 22.09
CA THR A 308 26.01 16.02 20.64
C THR A 308 25.81 14.55 20.26
N LEU A 309 25.25 14.30 19.07
CA LEU A 309 25.21 12.94 18.54
C LEU A 309 26.61 12.36 18.36
N GLY A 310 27.58 13.16 17.92
CA GLY A 310 28.97 12.75 17.76
C GLY A 310 29.56 12.19 19.05
N GLN A 311 29.35 12.90 20.17
CA GLN A 311 29.79 12.44 21.50
C GLN A 311 29.09 11.14 21.90
N TYR A 312 27.79 11.01 21.63
CA TYR A 312 27.02 9.79 21.92
C TYR A 312 27.57 8.57 21.15
N VAL A 313 27.82 8.69 19.83
CA VAL A 313 28.25 7.55 18.99
C VAL A 313 29.71 7.18 19.22
N GLN A 314 30.58 8.16 19.45
CA GLN A 314 32.00 7.93 19.70
C GLN A 314 32.20 7.06 20.96
N ALA A 315 31.40 7.28 22.00
CA ALA A 315 31.42 6.46 23.22
C ALA A 315 31.01 4.98 23.00
N GLN A 316 30.39 4.66 21.85
CA GLN A 316 29.94 3.32 21.50
C GLN A 316 30.88 2.59 20.53
N GLY A 317 32.03 3.18 20.15
CA GLY A 317 32.95 2.57 19.19
C GLY A 317 32.38 2.48 17.76
N VAL A 318 31.51 3.44 17.40
CA VAL A 318 30.84 3.49 16.09
C VAL A 318 31.07 4.85 15.45
N SER A 319 31.46 4.83 14.17
CA SER A 319 31.59 6.05 13.36
C SER A 319 30.46 6.10 12.33
N VAL A 320 29.67 7.18 12.34
CA VAL A 320 28.64 7.41 11.32
C VAL A 320 29.31 8.00 10.08
N ILE A 321 29.09 7.38 8.92
CA ILE A 321 29.74 7.78 7.66
C ILE A 321 28.76 8.35 6.64
N ASP A 322 27.49 7.99 6.73
CA ASP A 322 26.46 8.40 5.78
C ASP A 322 25.05 8.07 6.31
N PHE A 323 24.02 8.68 5.74
CA PHE A 323 22.63 8.34 6.05
C PHE A 323 21.68 8.62 4.88
N VAL A 324 20.50 8.04 4.96
CA VAL A 324 19.35 8.32 4.09
C VAL A 324 18.14 8.53 4.97
N ARG A 325 17.37 9.59 4.70
CA ARG A 325 16.08 9.89 5.33
C ARG A 325 15.04 10.08 4.25
N PHE A 326 13.92 9.36 4.32
CA PHE A 326 12.72 9.64 3.53
C PHE A 326 11.58 10.04 4.46
N GLU A 327 10.88 11.10 4.07
CA GLU A 327 9.55 11.46 4.55
C GLU A 327 8.56 11.33 3.40
N CYS A 328 7.47 10.58 3.62
CA CYS A 328 6.44 10.39 2.60
C CYS A 328 5.80 11.73 2.21
N GLY A 329 5.80 12.02 0.91
CA GLY A 329 5.21 13.24 0.35
C GLY A 329 6.13 14.46 0.36
N GLU A 330 7.40 14.32 0.77
CA GLU A 330 8.34 15.45 0.77
C GLU A 330 8.65 15.93 -0.67
N GLY A 331 8.84 17.25 -0.82
CA GLY A 331 9.22 17.87 -2.11
C GLY A 331 8.08 18.09 -3.12
N GLU A 332 6.83 17.71 -2.82
CA GLU A 332 5.68 17.96 -3.71
C GLU A 332 5.12 19.41 -3.64
N GLU A 333 5.74 20.30 -2.86
CA GLU A 333 5.34 21.71 -2.74
C GLU A 333 6.08 22.64 -3.70
N ALA A 334 7.26 22.23 -4.21
CA ALA A 334 8.08 23.08 -5.06
C ALA A 334 7.57 23.24 -6.51
N ALA A 335 6.54 22.49 -6.90
CA ALA A 335 5.91 22.61 -8.22
C ALA A 335 4.77 23.66 -8.26
N GLU A 336 4.51 24.37 -7.15
CA GLU A 336 3.46 25.40 -7.05
C GLU A 336 3.98 26.84 -7.31
N ALA A 337 5.26 27.03 -7.69
CA ALA A 337 5.88 28.35 -7.81
C ALA A 337 6.37 28.77 -9.22
N ASP A 338 6.06 28.00 -10.28
CA ASP A 338 6.31 28.39 -11.68
C ASP A 338 5.04 28.25 -12.54
#